data_AF-A0A3S1Z267-F1
#
_entry.id   AF-A0A3S1Z267-F1
#
_cell.length_a   1.000
_cell.length_b   1.000
_cell.length_c   1.000
_cell.angle_alpha   90.00
_cell.angle_beta   90.00
_cell.angle_gamma   90.00
#
_symmetry.space_group_name_H-M   'P 1'
#
loop_
_entity.id
_entity.type
_entity.pdbx_description
1 polymer ?
#
loop_
_entity_poly.entity_id
_entity_poly.type
_entity_poly.pdbx_seq_one_letter_code
_entity_poly.pdbx_strand_id
1 'polypeptide(L)'
;VMHVHSIHATVLASLADSTLPPIDQNSAMFFNRHVVDAHYGGLAFEEEGERCSQLLVDPKVKVMVMGNHGVLVIGDTVADAFNRMFYFERAAETYIKALWTGRPLRTLSDAIAEKAASEMDDYPGQAER
;
A
#
# COMPACT_ATOMS: atom_id res chain seq x y z
N VAL A 1 3.84 13.45 4.02
CA VAL A 1 2.54 12.83 3.65
C VAL A 1 2.27 13.13 2.19
N MET A 2 1.88 12.13 1.41
CA MET A 2 1.51 12.22 0.00
C MET A 2 0.18 11.51 -0.20
N HIS A 3 -0.81 12.19 -0.78
CA HIS A 3 -2.10 11.61 -1.12
C HIS A 3 -2.32 11.69 -2.63
N VAL A 4 -2.68 10.57 -3.26
CA VAL A 4 -2.91 10.50 -4.70
C VAL A 4 -4.03 9.53 -5.03
N HIS A 5 -4.65 9.75 -6.20
CA HIS A 5 -5.63 8.84 -6.81
C HIS A 5 -4.98 8.11 -8.00
N SER A 6 -3.88 7.40 -7.73
CA SER A 6 -3.18 6.64 -8.77
C SER A 6 -4.05 5.45 -9.22
N ILE A 7 -4.04 5.16 -10.53
CA ILE A 7 -5.09 4.36 -11.17
C ILE A 7 -5.23 2.98 -10.51
N HIS A 8 -4.15 2.23 -10.36
CA HIS A 8 -4.23 0.83 -9.91
C HIS A 8 -4.43 0.74 -8.40
N ALA A 9 -3.83 1.62 -7.60
CA ALA A 9 -4.11 1.72 -6.18
C ALA A 9 -5.56 2.13 -5.91
N THR A 10 -6.13 3.05 -6.69
CA THR A 10 -7.56 3.41 -6.59
C THR A 10 -8.48 2.27 -7.05
N VAL A 11 -8.08 1.47 -8.05
CA VAL A 11 -8.80 0.24 -8.41
C VAL A 11 -8.79 -0.74 -7.25
N LEU A 12 -7.63 -1.00 -6.63
CA LEU A 12 -7.52 -1.83 -5.43
C LEU A 12 -8.42 -1.31 -4.30
N ALA A 13 -8.38 -0.01 -4.03
CA ALA A 13 -9.20 0.66 -3.03
C ALA A 13 -10.72 0.55 -3.30
N SER A 14 -11.11 0.25 -4.53
CA SER A 14 -12.51 0.10 -4.92
C SER A 14 -13.02 -1.35 -4.80
N LEU A 15 -12.14 -2.31 -4.52
CA LEU A 15 -12.53 -3.71 -4.31
C LEU A 15 -13.11 -3.92 -2.90
N ALA A 16 -14.05 -4.86 -2.78
CA ALA A 16 -14.63 -5.25 -1.49
C ALA A 16 -13.57 -5.72 -0.47
N ASP A 17 -12.51 -6.37 -0.97
CA ASP A 17 -11.27 -6.59 -0.25
C ASP A 17 -10.17 -5.74 -0.90
N SER A 18 -9.83 -4.64 -0.23
CA SER A 18 -8.81 -3.69 -0.69
C SER A 18 -7.40 -4.00 -0.17
N THR A 19 -7.18 -5.19 0.39
CA THR A 19 -5.84 -5.60 0.84
C THR A 19 -4.94 -5.94 -0.35
N LEU A 20 -3.65 -5.62 -0.24
CA LEU A 20 -2.65 -5.98 -1.24
C LEU A 20 -1.95 -7.29 -0.84
N PRO A 21 -2.26 -8.43 -1.47
CA PRO A 21 -1.63 -9.71 -1.13
C PRO A 21 -0.19 -9.80 -1.69
N PRO A 22 0.73 -10.51 -1.02
CA PRO A 22 2.13 -10.64 -1.43
C PRO A 22 2.27 -11.71 -2.53
N ILE A 23 1.99 -11.34 -3.79
CA ILE A 23 2.03 -12.26 -4.94
C ILE A 23 3.31 -12.15 -5.78
N ASP A 24 4.11 -11.11 -5.53
CA ASP A 24 5.40 -10.84 -6.18
C ASP A 24 6.33 -10.10 -5.21
N GLN A 25 7.53 -9.75 -5.65
CA GLN A 25 8.48 -9.01 -4.81
C GLN A 25 7.94 -7.63 -4.41
N ASN A 26 7.29 -6.89 -5.33
CA ASN A 26 6.83 -5.53 -5.02
C ASN A 26 5.73 -5.53 -3.95
N SER A 27 4.71 -6.37 -4.12
CA SER A 27 3.65 -6.54 -3.14
C SER A 27 4.16 -7.11 -1.80
N ALA A 28 5.17 -7.98 -1.83
CA ALA A 28 5.80 -8.48 -0.61
C ALA A 28 6.47 -7.37 0.22
N MET A 29 7.05 -6.34 -0.40
CA MET A 29 7.62 -5.19 0.34
C MET A 29 6.59 -4.49 1.24
N PHE A 30 5.31 -4.59 0.91
CA PHE A 30 4.21 -3.96 1.64
C PHE A 30 3.48 -4.91 2.60
N PHE A 31 3.95 -6.16 2.73
CA PHE A 31 3.34 -7.14 3.64
C PHE A 31 3.43 -6.67 5.09
N ASN A 32 2.29 -6.50 5.77
CA ASN A 32 2.16 -5.86 7.08
C ASN A 32 2.69 -4.40 7.16
N ARG A 33 2.91 -3.72 6.02
CA ARG A 33 3.36 -2.30 5.95
C ARG A 33 2.28 -1.38 5.38
N HIS A 34 1.07 -1.91 5.19
CA HIS A 34 -0.09 -1.14 4.77
C HIS A 34 -1.32 -1.46 5.61
N VAL A 35 -2.25 -0.51 5.62
CA VAL A 35 -3.55 -0.60 6.29
C VAL A 35 -4.65 -0.23 5.30
N VAL A 36 -5.86 -0.73 5.52
CA VAL A 36 -7.05 -0.37 4.75
C VAL A 36 -7.99 0.43 5.64
N ASP A 37 -8.32 1.65 5.24
CA ASP A 37 -9.49 2.35 5.75
C ASP A 37 -10.67 2.10 4.80
N ALA A 38 -11.60 1.23 5.18
CA ALA A 38 -12.75 0.88 4.36
C ALA A 38 -13.88 1.93 4.37
N HIS A 39 -13.77 3.00 5.16
CA HIS A 39 -14.88 3.92 5.40
C HIS A 39 -14.76 5.20 4.55
N TYR A 40 -15.44 5.23 3.41
CA TYR A 40 -15.58 6.45 2.64
C TYR A 40 -16.79 7.29 3.08
N GLY A 41 -16.53 8.50 3.57
CA GLY A 41 -17.57 9.42 4.06
C GLY A 41 -18.08 10.45 3.05
N GLY A 42 -17.50 10.53 1.84
CA GLY A 42 -17.71 11.63 0.89
C GLY A 42 -16.56 12.63 0.88
N LEU A 43 -16.79 13.85 0.39
CA LEU A 43 -15.76 14.91 0.37
C LEU A 43 -15.37 15.27 1.82
N ALA A 44 -14.09 15.01 2.15
CA ALA A 44 -13.52 14.90 3.48
C ALA A 44 -13.88 16.01 4.50
N PHE A 45 -14.15 15.60 5.74
CA PHE A 45 -14.26 16.43 6.96
C PHE A 45 -13.23 15.97 8.01
N GLU A 46 -13.09 16.70 9.14
CA GLU A 46 -12.10 16.47 10.22
C GLU A 46 -12.05 15.01 10.75
N GLU A 47 -13.18 14.31 10.77
CA GLU A 47 -13.31 12.94 11.28
C GLU A 47 -12.49 11.89 10.49
N GLU A 48 -12.34 12.06 9.18
CA GLU A 48 -11.52 11.16 8.34
C GLU A 48 -10.04 11.26 8.72
N GLY A 49 -9.56 12.48 8.99
CA GLY A 49 -8.18 12.72 9.39
C GLY A 49 -7.83 12.05 10.72
N GLU A 50 -8.71 12.18 11.72
CA GLU A 50 -8.50 11.55 13.03
C GLU A 50 -8.49 10.03 12.93
N ARG A 51 -9.47 9.42 12.24
CA ARG A 51 -9.49 7.97 12.00
C ARG A 51 -8.25 7.50 11.25
N CYS A 52 -7.84 8.20 10.20
CA CYS A 52 -6.64 7.85 9.44
C CYS A 52 -5.38 7.87 10.33
N SER A 53 -5.26 8.86 11.21
CA SER A 53 -4.11 8.95 12.12
C SER A 53 -4.03 7.77 13.09
N GLN A 54 -5.17 7.27 13.57
CA GLN A 54 -5.24 6.11 14.47
C GLN A 54 -4.85 4.79 13.77
N LEU A 55 -5.07 4.70 12.46
CA LEU A 55 -4.67 3.54 11.65
C LEU A 55 -3.18 3.52 11.29
N LEU A 56 -2.47 4.64 11.47
CA LEU A 56 -1.06 4.82 11.11
C LEU A 56 -0.14 4.90 12.36
N VAL A 57 -0.58 4.32 13.48
CA VAL A 57 0.18 4.33 14.75
C VAL A 57 1.40 3.42 14.74
N ASP A 58 1.38 2.33 13.97
CA ASP A 58 2.55 1.48 13.80
C ASP A 58 3.56 2.18 12.87
N PRO A 59 4.78 2.48 13.33
CA PRO A 59 5.77 3.17 12.50
C PRO A 59 6.17 2.40 11.24
N LYS A 60 5.95 1.08 11.18
CA LYS A 60 6.17 0.26 9.97
C LYS A 60 5.09 0.46 8.92
N VAL A 61 3.88 0.80 9.33
CA VAL A 61 2.75 1.02 8.42
C VAL A 61 2.85 2.42 7.84
N LYS A 62 3.28 2.50 6.58
CA LYS A 62 3.52 3.78 5.88
C LYS A 62 2.56 4.03 4.72
N VAL A 63 1.72 3.06 4.39
CA VAL A 63 0.75 3.15 3.30
C VAL A 63 -0.65 2.87 3.82
N MET A 64 -1.61 3.70 3.45
CA MET A 64 -3.02 3.46 3.71
C MET A 64 -3.78 3.44 2.39
N VAL A 65 -4.46 2.32 2.14
CA VAL A 65 -5.47 2.22 1.10
C VAL A 65 -6.76 2.82 1.65
N MET A 66 -7.27 3.85 0.99
CA MET A 66 -8.49 4.56 1.38
C MET A 66 -9.62 4.09 0.48
N GLY A 67 -10.54 3.30 1.03
CA GLY A 67 -11.66 2.67 0.35
C GLY A 67 -12.43 3.65 -0.52
N ASN A 68 -12.70 3.27 -1.78
CA ASN A 68 -13.37 4.09 -2.80
C ASN A 68 -12.72 5.46 -3.10
N HIS A 69 -11.50 5.72 -2.63
CA HIS A 69 -10.88 7.04 -2.67
C HIS A 69 -9.50 7.00 -3.35
N GLY A 70 -8.52 6.31 -2.77
CA GLY A 70 -7.15 6.31 -3.28
C GLY A 70 -6.15 5.80 -2.25
N VAL A 71 -4.96 6.41 -2.21
CA VAL A 71 -3.90 6.01 -1.28
C VAL A 71 -3.30 7.22 -0.57
N LEU A 72 -2.93 7.02 0.69
CA LEU A 72 -2.16 7.94 1.51
C LEU A 72 -0.82 7.30 1.88
N VAL A 73 0.28 7.99 1.65
CA VAL A 73 1.65 7.49 1.90
C VAL A 73 2.40 8.45 2.81
N ILE A 74 3.07 7.89 3.82
CA ILE A 74 3.99 8.58 4.72
C ILE A 74 5.42 8.15 4.37
N GLY A 75 6.33 9.11 4.37
CA GLY A 75 7.76 8.85 4.24
C GLY A 75 8.55 9.90 5.03
N ASP A 76 9.79 9.57 5.32
CA ASP A 76 10.71 10.43 6.11
C ASP A 76 11.19 11.63 5.29
N THR A 77 11.14 11.50 3.96
CA THR A 77 11.39 12.57 2.98
C THR A 77 10.36 12.53 1.86
N VAL A 78 10.31 13.58 1.03
CA VAL A 78 9.47 13.57 -0.18
C VAL A 78 9.90 12.46 -1.14
N ALA A 79 11.21 12.20 -1.28
CA ALA A 79 11.74 11.15 -2.13
C ALA A 79 11.31 9.76 -1.64
N ASP A 80 11.41 9.50 -0.33
CA ASP A 80 10.95 8.25 0.29
C ASP A 80 9.44 8.05 0.09
N ALA A 81 8.61 9.06 0.38
CA ALA A 81 7.17 8.99 0.18
C ALA A 81 6.79 8.74 -1.30
N PHE A 82 7.48 9.40 -2.24
CA PHE A 82 7.26 9.19 -3.67
C PHE A 82 7.67 7.78 -4.10
N ASN A 83 8.82 7.29 -3.63
CA ASN A 83 9.33 5.97 -3.98
C ASN A 83 8.38 4.86 -3.52
N ARG A 84 7.90 4.95 -2.26
CA ARG A 84 6.88 4.05 -1.71
C ARG A 84 5.59 4.10 -2.51
N MET A 85 5.10 5.30 -2.83
CA MET A 85 3.90 5.48 -3.66
C MET A 85 4.06 4.83 -5.04
N PHE A 86 5.20 5.06 -5.70
CA PHE A 86 5.50 4.50 -7.02
C PHE A 86 5.51 2.96 -7.00
N TYR A 87 6.19 2.34 -6.03
CA TYR A 87 6.22 0.88 -5.94
C TYR A 87 4.89 0.28 -5.49
N PHE A 88 4.11 0.98 -4.65
CA PHE A 88 2.78 0.53 -4.26
C PHE A 88 1.84 0.51 -5.46
N GLU A 89 1.86 1.55 -6.30
CA GLU A 89 1.11 1.60 -7.56
C GLU A 89 1.50 0.44 -8.49
N ARG A 90 2.79 0.12 -8.62
CA ARG A 90 3.28 -1.03 -9.42
C ARG A 90 2.85 -2.38 -8.85
N ALA A 91 2.84 -2.51 -7.52
CA ALA A 91 2.37 -3.73 -6.86
C ALA A 91 0.87 -3.92 -7.09
N ALA A 92 0.07 -2.86 -6.94
CA ALA A 92 -1.36 -2.88 -7.25
C ALA A 92 -1.60 -3.21 -8.74
N GLU A 93 -0.85 -2.61 -9.67
CA GLU A 93 -0.94 -2.92 -11.11
C GLU A 93 -0.73 -4.41 -11.37
N THR A 94 0.32 -4.99 -10.78
CA THR A 94 0.67 -6.42 -10.96
C THR A 94 -0.42 -7.32 -10.39
N TYR A 95 -0.93 -7.00 -9.21
CA TYR A 95 -2.04 -7.74 -8.58
C TYR A 95 -3.32 -7.70 -9.41
N ILE A 96 -3.77 -6.52 -9.82
CA ILE A 96 -4.99 -6.37 -10.63
C ILE A 96 -4.85 -7.10 -11.98
N LYS A 97 -3.70 -6.98 -12.65
CA LYS A 97 -3.46 -7.71 -13.91
C LYS A 97 -3.40 -9.22 -13.70
N ALA A 98 -2.87 -9.69 -12.57
CA ALA A 98 -2.89 -11.12 -12.24
C ALA A 98 -4.32 -11.64 -12.07
N LEU A 99 -5.21 -10.87 -11.42
CA LEU A 99 -6.63 -11.20 -11.31
C LEU A 99 -7.33 -11.32 -12.67
N TRP A 100 -7.00 -10.45 -13.64
CA TRP A 100 -7.60 -10.49 -14.98
C TRP A 100 -7.33 -11.78 -15.75
N THR A 101 -6.29 -12.51 -15.39
CA THR A 101 -5.99 -13.81 -16.02
C THR A 101 -7.02 -14.88 -15.66
N GLY A 102 -7.82 -14.69 -14.60
CA GLY A 102 -8.74 -15.69 -14.06
C GLY A 102 -8.06 -16.94 -13.50
N ARG A 103 -6.73 -16.92 -13.35
CA ARG A 103 -5.95 -18.04 -12.81
C ARG A 103 -5.78 -17.88 -11.30
N PRO A 104 -5.63 -18.99 -10.55
CA PRO A 104 -5.30 -18.93 -9.13
C PRO A 104 -3.98 -18.17 -8.92
N LEU A 105 -3.98 -17.28 -7.93
CA LEU A 105 -2.77 -16.55 -7.53
C LEU A 105 -1.82 -17.48 -6.76
N ARG A 106 -0.51 -17.25 -6.95
CA ARG A 106 0.52 -17.84 -6.10
C ARG A 106 0.94 -16.81 -5.06
N THR A 107 0.29 -16.86 -3.90
CA THR A 107 0.65 -16.01 -2.77
C THR A 107 1.90 -16.56 -2.07
N LEU A 108 2.83 -15.68 -1.72
CA LEU A 108 3.97 -16.03 -0.87
C LEU A 108 3.49 -16.42 0.52
N SER A 109 4.22 -17.32 1.19
CA SER A 109 3.99 -17.56 2.62
C SER A 109 4.34 -16.32 3.43
N ASP A 110 3.61 -16.07 4.51
CA ASP A 110 3.83 -14.95 5.43
C ASP A 110 5.29 -14.81 5.88
N ALA A 111 5.97 -15.93 6.18
CA ALA A 111 7.38 -15.91 6.58
C ALA A 111 8.32 -15.33 5.50
N ILE A 112 8.05 -15.61 4.23
CA ILE A 112 8.84 -15.10 3.10
C ILE A 112 8.45 -13.66 2.78
N ALA A 113 7.17 -13.32 2.84
CA ALA A 113 6.69 -11.96 2.63
C ALA A 113 7.23 -11.00 3.71
N GLU A 114 7.18 -11.41 4.98
CA GLU A 114 7.74 -10.64 6.11
C GLU A 114 9.25 -10.50 6.00
N LYS A 115 9.96 -11.56 5.58
CA LYS A 115 11.40 -11.50 5.33
C LYS A 115 11.72 -10.45 4.26
N ALA A 116 11.04 -10.49 3.12
CA ALA A 116 11.27 -9.55 2.02
C ALA A 116 10.94 -8.10 2.41
N ALA A 117 9.85 -7.89 3.16
CA ALA A 117 9.50 -6.57 3.69
C ALA A 117 10.58 -6.03 4.64
N SER A 118 11.08 -6.87 5.56
CA SER A 118 12.13 -6.49 6.52
C SER A 118 13.46 -6.21 5.82
N GLU A 119 13.86 -7.02 4.83
CA GLU A 119 15.06 -6.77 4.02
C GLU A 119 14.98 -5.44 3.26
N MET A 120 13.77 -5.03 2.87
CA MET A 120 13.54 -3.73 2.23
C MET A 120 13.62 -2.57 3.22
N ASP A 121 13.03 -2.72 4.41
CA ASP A 121 13.10 -1.73 5.49
C ASP A 121 14.57 -1.43 5.88
N ASP A 122 15.43 -2.45 5.87
CA ASP A 122 16.85 -2.35 6.24
C ASP A 122 17.78 -2.00 5.05
N TYR A 123 17.26 -1.85 3.82
CA TYR A 123 18.08 -1.69 2.62
C TYR A 123 18.66 -0.25 2.51
N PRO A 124 19.99 -0.07 2.58
CA PRO A 124 20.59 1.26 2.59
C PRO A 124 20.44 1.98 1.23
N GLY A 125 20.01 3.24 1.27
CA GLY A 125 20.07 4.17 0.14
C GLY A 125 18.98 4.04 -0.91
N GLN A 126 17.80 3.48 -0.58
CA GLN A 126 16.69 3.36 -1.54
C GLN A 126 16.18 4.71 -2.06
N ALA A 127 16.26 5.77 -1.25
CA ALA A 127 15.85 7.14 -1.61
C ALA A 127 17.02 8.02 -2.10
N GLU A 128 18.26 7.49 -2.08
CA GLU A 128 19.48 8.24 -2.41
C GLU A 128 20.07 7.88 -3.78
N ARG A 129 19.43 6.97 -4.52
CA ARG A 129 19.85 6.53 -5.86
C ARG A 129 18.85 6.91 -6.94
#